data_AF-A0A0C3PGA7-F1
#
_entry.id   AF-A0A0C3PGA7-F1
#
_cell.length_a   1.000
_cell.length_b   1.000
_cell.length_c   1.000
_cell.angle_alpha   90.00
_cell.angle_beta   90.00
_cell.angle_gamma   90.00
#
_symmetry.space_group_name_H-M   'P 1'
#
loop_
_entity.id
_entity.type
_entity.pdbx_description
1 polymer ?
#
loop_
_entity_poly.entity_id
_entity_poly.type
_entity_poly.pdbx_seq_one_letter_code
_entity_poly.pdbx_strand_id
1 'polypeptide(L)'
;LDYYTLLGISRDASQGDIKHAYHRTLIQLHPDKRANPNLAGVPDTISRSNDDHSSVDIALIKEAYRTLIDPSSRGTYDALLTREGAHERGPRPAQFVSLEEFTEVTTRGQDFNDEKHEWFYECRCGGEYRMVEQDLESGRHLVGCQSCSEVICVGYELVED
;
A
#
# COMPACT_ATOMS: atom_id res chain seq x y z
N LEU A 1 -1.00 -0.64 -10.13
CA LEU A 1 -0.74 -1.38 -11.39
C LEU A 1 0.73 -1.19 -11.73
N ASP A 2 1.48 -2.28 -11.92
CA ASP A 2 2.94 -2.26 -12.06
C ASP A 2 3.37 -2.42 -13.54
N TYR A 3 4.52 -1.85 -13.93
CA TYR A 3 4.99 -1.84 -15.33
C TYR A 3 5.31 -3.25 -15.86
N TYR A 4 5.78 -4.17 -15.02
CA TYR A 4 6.00 -5.57 -15.42
C TYR A 4 4.66 -6.27 -15.68
N THR A 5 3.67 -6.01 -14.82
CA THR A 5 2.30 -6.52 -14.98
C THR A 5 1.65 -5.95 -16.25
N LEU A 6 1.89 -4.68 -16.55
CA LEU A 6 1.39 -4.00 -17.75
C LEU A 6 1.95 -4.61 -19.05
N LEU A 7 3.24 -4.97 -19.07
CA LEU A 7 3.85 -5.66 -20.21
C LEU A 7 3.63 -7.19 -20.19
N GLY A 8 3.06 -7.73 -19.12
CA GLY A 8 2.84 -9.17 -18.94
C GLY A 8 4.13 -9.97 -18.86
N ILE A 9 5.13 -9.45 -18.15
CA ILE A 9 6.46 -10.06 -17.97
C ILE A 9 6.83 -10.20 -16.50
N SER A 10 7.81 -11.06 -16.22
CA SER A 10 8.37 -11.22 -14.88
C SER A 10 9.31 -10.06 -14.51
N ARG A 11 9.48 -9.80 -13.21
CA ARG A 11 10.50 -8.86 -12.69
C ARG A 11 11.93 -9.28 -12.99
N ASP A 12 12.16 -10.54 -13.32
CA ASP A 12 13.48 -11.08 -13.71
C ASP A 12 13.71 -11.03 -15.24
N ALA A 13 12.74 -10.52 -16.01
CA ALA A 13 12.81 -10.49 -17.46
C ALA A 13 14.08 -9.78 -17.98
N SER A 14 14.71 -10.38 -18.98
CA SER A 14 15.87 -9.80 -19.65
C SER A 14 15.47 -8.60 -20.52
N GLN A 15 16.45 -7.78 -20.92
CA GLN A 15 16.19 -6.69 -21.87
C GLN A 15 15.59 -7.19 -23.20
N GLY A 16 15.96 -8.40 -23.64
CA GLY A 16 15.38 -9.03 -24.84
C GLY A 16 13.90 -9.32 -24.66
N ASP A 17 13.51 -9.87 -23.51
CA ASP A 17 12.12 -10.18 -23.18
C ASP A 17 11.28 -8.92 -23.07
N ILE A 18 11.82 -7.84 -22.49
CA ILE A 18 11.15 -6.54 -22.40
C ILE A 18 10.84 -5.98 -23.79
N LYS A 19 11.80 -6.05 -24.73
CA LYS A 19 11.59 -5.60 -26.13
C LYS A 19 10.53 -6.43 -26.84
N HIS A 20 10.60 -7.76 -26.72
CA HIS A 20 9.63 -8.66 -27.33
C HIS A 20 8.22 -8.45 -26.77
N ALA A 21 8.10 -8.29 -25.44
CA ALA A 21 6.82 -8.02 -24.79
C ALA A 21 6.23 -6.68 -25.26
N TYR A 22 7.03 -5.60 -25.29
CA TYR A 22 6.59 -4.31 -25.79
C TYR A 22 6.07 -4.38 -27.23
N HIS A 23 6.79 -5.06 -28.14
CA HIS A 23 6.34 -5.25 -29.52
C HIS A 23 5.03 -6.05 -29.59
N ARG A 24 4.93 -7.14 -28.83
CA ARG A 24 3.71 -7.97 -28.76
C ARG A 24 2.51 -7.17 -28.29
N THR A 25 2.68 -6.40 -27.20
CA THR A 25 1.60 -5.60 -26.61
C THR A 25 1.13 -4.50 -27.57
N LEU A 26 2.06 -3.82 -28.27
CA LEU A 26 1.69 -2.81 -29.28
C LEU A 26 0.92 -3.40 -30.46
N ILE A 27 1.29 -4.60 -30.94
CA ILE A 27 0.58 -5.28 -32.04
C ILE A 27 -0.83 -5.68 -31.61
N GLN A 28 -1.01 -6.13 -30.37
CA GLN A 28 -2.34 -6.45 -29.81
C GLN A 28 -3.21 -5.21 -29.66
N LEU A 29 -2.60 -4.06 -29.41
CA LEU A 29 -3.27 -2.78 -29.20
C LEU A 29 -3.50 -1.98 -30.50
N HIS A 30 -3.07 -2.51 -31.65
CA HIS A 30 -3.20 -1.83 -32.94
C HIS A 30 -4.68 -1.63 -33.30
N PRO A 31 -5.12 -0.41 -33.67
CA PRO A 31 -6.53 -0.10 -33.94
C PRO A 31 -7.10 -0.92 -35.10
N ASP A 32 -6.27 -1.34 -36.05
CA ASP A 32 -6.63 -2.18 -37.19
C ASP A 32 -7.16 -3.58 -36.78
N LYS A 33 -6.64 -4.14 -35.68
CA LYS A 33 -7.08 -5.45 -35.15
C LYS A 33 -8.36 -5.35 -34.30
N ARG A 34 -8.70 -4.13 -33.86
CA ARG A 34 -9.91 -3.82 -33.08
C ARG A 34 -11.09 -3.41 -33.98
N ALA A 35 -10.82 -3.06 -35.24
CA ALA A 35 -11.81 -2.67 -36.23
C ALA A 35 -12.56 -3.85 -36.88
N ASN A 36 -12.29 -5.10 -36.48
CA ASN A 36 -13.00 -6.27 -37.02
C ASN A 36 -13.59 -7.19 -35.94
N PRO A 37 -14.71 -6.78 -35.29
CA PRO A 37 -15.54 -7.70 -34.53
C PRO A 37 -16.43 -8.62 -35.42
N ASN A 38 -16.20 -8.67 -36.75
CA ASN A 38 -17.17 -9.23 -37.70
C ASN A 38 -16.86 -10.64 -38.26
N LEU A 39 -16.05 -11.48 -37.62
CA LEU A 39 -15.98 -12.90 -38.02
C LEU A 39 -15.68 -13.86 -36.86
N ALA A 40 -16.69 -14.14 -36.04
CA ALA A 40 -17.06 -15.49 -35.56
C ALA A 40 -18.22 -15.35 -34.55
N GLY A 41 -19.42 -15.75 -34.97
CA GLY A 41 -20.68 -15.47 -34.29
C GLY A 41 -20.81 -15.98 -32.86
N VAL A 42 -20.88 -15.04 -31.91
CA VAL A 42 -21.48 -15.23 -30.59
C VAL A 42 -22.48 -14.09 -30.33
N PRO A 43 -23.70 -14.39 -29.85
CA PRO A 43 -24.73 -13.38 -29.66
C PRO A 43 -24.45 -12.55 -28.40
N ASP A 44 -24.40 -11.24 -28.60
CA ASP A 44 -24.98 -10.18 -27.77
C ASP A 44 -25.18 -10.49 -26.28
N THR A 45 -24.17 -10.20 -25.47
CA THR A 45 -24.36 -9.61 -24.13
C THR A 45 -23.04 -9.00 -23.71
N ILE A 46 -23.09 -7.76 -23.20
CA ILE A 46 -21.97 -6.89 -22.83
C ILE A 46 -21.40 -6.10 -24.03
N SER A 47 -22.22 -5.18 -24.52
CA SER A 47 -21.76 -4.04 -25.31
C SER A 47 -21.71 -2.81 -24.39
N ARG A 48 -20.60 -2.06 -24.50
CA ARG A 48 -20.43 -0.62 -24.21
C ARG A 48 -19.86 -0.21 -22.85
N SER A 49 -18.55 -0.31 -22.75
CA SER A 49 -17.68 0.82 -22.37
C SER A 49 -16.27 0.45 -22.82
N ASN A 50 -15.64 1.21 -23.72
CA ASN A 50 -14.17 1.24 -23.93
C ASN A 50 -13.74 2.06 -25.17
N ASP A 51 -14.36 3.21 -25.43
CA ASP A 51 -13.89 4.15 -26.46
C ASP A 51 -13.01 5.29 -25.90
N ASP A 52 -12.65 5.24 -24.61
CA ASP A 52 -11.78 6.22 -23.95
C ASP A 52 -10.63 5.59 -23.14
N HIS A 53 -10.56 4.26 -23.01
CA HIS A 53 -9.45 3.61 -22.29
C HIS A 53 -8.19 3.39 -23.15
N SER A 54 -8.34 3.38 -24.48
CA SER A 54 -7.31 2.88 -25.39
C SER A 54 -6.11 3.81 -25.58
N SER A 55 -6.30 5.13 -25.45
CA SER A 55 -5.22 6.11 -25.59
C SER A 55 -4.30 6.11 -24.37
N VAL A 56 -4.89 5.96 -23.18
CA VAL A 56 -4.21 5.96 -21.88
C VAL A 56 -3.27 4.74 -21.77
N ASP A 57 -3.71 3.56 -22.25
CA ASP A 57 -2.90 2.35 -22.21
C ASP A 57 -1.62 2.44 -23.07
N ILE A 58 -1.69 3.00 -24.29
CA ILE A 58 -0.54 3.07 -25.20
C ILE A 58 0.58 3.96 -24.63
N ALA A 59 0.22 5.10 -24.03
CA ALA A 59 1.18 6.02 -23.42
C ALA A 59 1.88 5.34 -22.23
N LEU A 60 1.13 4.66 -21.37
CA LEU A 60 1.67 3.90 -20.24
C LEU A 60 2.58 2.75 -20.69
N ILE A 61 2.22 2.02 -21.75
CA ILE A 61 3.04 0.92 -22.30
C ILE A 61 4.39 1.45 -22.81
N LYS A 62 4.39 2.61 -23.49
CA LYS A 62 5.63 3.28 -23.94
C LYS A 62 6.47 3.73 -22.75
N GLU A 63 5.85 4.28 -21.73
CA GLU A 63 6.54 4.69 -20.51
C GLU A 63 7.16 3.49 -19.77
N ALA A 64 6.38 2.42 -19.57
CA ALA A 64 6.85 1.17 -18.98
C ALA A 64 8.05 0.60 -19.73
N TYR A 65 8.00 0.55 -21.07
CA TYR A 65 9.14 0.10 -21.88
C TYR A 65 10.37 1.00 -21.69
N ARG A 66 10.22 2.32 -21.74
CA ARG A 66 11.33 3.28 -21.57
C ARG A 66 11.99 3.15 -20.20
N THR A 67 11.20 2.95 -19.15
CA THR A 67 11.70 2.81 -17.79
C THR A 67 12.38 1.45 -17.57
N LEU A 68 11.80 0.36 -18.08
CA LEU A 68 12.30 -0.99 -17.82
C LEU A 68 13.49 -1.38 -18.72
N ILE A 69 13.65 -0.77 -19.90
CA ILE A 69 14.73 -1.14 -20.83
C ILE A 69 16.11 -0.61 -20.40
N ASP A 70 16.14 0.54 -19.74
CA ASP A 70 17.37 1.14 -19.21
C ASP A 70 17.66 0.60 -17.80
N PRO A 71 18.82 -0.01 -17.54
CA PRO A 71 19.14 -0.60 -16.23
C PRO A 71 19.10 0.40 -15.06
N SER A 72 19.49 1.66 -15.30
CA SER A 72 19.52 2.69 -14.26
C SER A 72 18.10 3.13 -13.88
N SER A 73 17.27 3.37 -14.89
CA SER A 73 15.86 3.74 -14.73
C SER A 73 15.04 2.59 -14.13
N ARG A 74 15.31 1.34 -14.55
CA ARG A 74 14.72 0.14 -13.96
C ARG A 74 15.10 -0.02 -12.50
N GLY A 75 16.37 0.14 -12.15
CA GLY A 75 16.82 0.09 -10.76
C GLY A 75 16.16 1.17 -9.89
N THR A 76 15.99 2.38 -10.42
CA THR A 76 15.25 3.45 -9.72
C THR A 76 13.79 3.09 -9.51
N TYR A 77 13.14 2.55 -10.55
CA TYR A 77 11.75 2.10 -10.48
C TYR A 77 11.55 0.95 -9.47
N ASP A 78 12.43 -0.04 -9.48
CA ASP A 78 12.38 -1.18 -8.55
C ASP A 78 12.59 -0.72 -7.10
N ALA A 79 13.45 0.27 -6.86
CA ALA A 79 13.64 0.88 -5.55
C ALA A 79 12.38 1.64 -5.08
N LEU A 80 11.71 2.37 -5.98
CA LEU A 80 10.43 3.02 -5.68
C LEU A 80 9.38 1.99 -5.29
N LEU A 81 9.26 0.90 -6.07
CA LEU A 81 8.29 -0.15 -5.76
C LEU A 81 8.55 -0.85 -4.43
N THR A 82 9.82 -1.06 -4.09
CA THR A 82 10.18 -1.63 -2.78
C THR A 82 9.75 -0.71 -1.64
N ARG A 83 9.90 0.60 -1.82
CA ARG A 83 9.47 1.61 -0.84
C ARG A 83 7.94 1.73 -0.75
N GLU A 84 7.24 1.70 -1.87
CA GLU A 84 5.78 1.73 -1.92
C GLU A 84 5.16 0.46 -1.31
N GLY A 85 5.71 -0.71 -1.62
CA GLY A 85 5.30 -1.97 -0.98
C GLY A 85 5.69 -2.07 0.50
N ALA A 86 6.70 -1.32 0.94
CA ALA A 86 7.02 -1.15 2.36
C ALA A 86 6.02 -0.20 3.05
N HIS A 87 5.39 0.73 2.34
CA HIS A 87 4.36 1.59 2.91
C HIS A 87 3.03 0.84 3.14
N GLU A 88 2.73 -0.18 2.34
CA GLU A 88 1.61 -1.11 2.59
C GLU A 88 1.86 -2.04 3.78
N ARG A 89 3.12 -2.19 4.19
CA ARG A 89 3.52 -2.87 5.42
C ARG A 89 3.94 -1.81 6.43
N GLY A 90 2.94 -1.14 7.01
CA GLY A 90 3.12 -0.11 8.04
C GLY A 90 4.20 -0.46 9.08
N PRO A 91 4.72 0.54 9.83
CA PRO A 91 5.93 0.39 10.65
C PRO A 91 5.88 -0.92 11.41
N ARG A 92 6.83 -1.83 11.15
CA ARG A 92 6.87 -3.13 11.83
C ARG A 92 7.17 -2.82 13.29
N PRO A 93 6.19 -2.97 14.19
CA PRO A 93 6.39 -2.63 15.59
C PRO A 93 7.50 -3.53 16.12
N ALA A 94 8.49 -2.93 16.79
CA ALA A 94 9.63 -3.69 17.32
C ALA A 94 9.19 -4.69 18.40
N GLN A 95 8.02 -4.46 18.99
CA GLN A 95 7.45 -5.24 20.09
C GLN A 95 5.92 -5.15 20.09
N PHE A 96 5.27 -6.25 20.46
CA PHE A 96 3.87 -6.29 20.85
C PHE A 96 3.80 -6.27 22.39
N VAL A 97 3.02 -5.36 22.96
CA VAL A 97 2.89 -5.13 24.41
C VAL A 97 1.41 -5.15 24.77
N SER A 98 1.01 -5.86 25.82
CA SER A 98 -0.38 -5.80 26.30
C SER A 98 -0.63 -4.45 26.96
N LEU A 99 -1.82 -3.86 26.79
CA LEU A 99 -2.20 -2.63 27.51
C LEU A 99 -2.16 -2.83 29.03
N GLU A 100 -2.37 -4.06 29.50
CA GLU A 100 -2.27 -4.44 30.92
C GLU A 100 -0.86 -4.25 31.49
N GLU A 101 0.17 -4.24 30.63
CA GLU A 101 1.55 -3.95 31.02
C GLU A 101 1.83 -2.44 31.14
N PHE A 102 0.89 -1.59 30.71
CA PHE A 102 1.02 -0.14 30.88
C PHE A 102 0.66 0.26 32.30
N THR A 103 1.31 1.33 32.77
CA THR A 103 0.90 2.02 33.99
C THR A 103 -0.33 2.87 33.69
N GLU A 104 -1.46 2.50 34.26
CA GLU A 104 -2.70 3.26 34.18
C GLU A 104 -2.73 4.39 35.23
N VAL A 105 -3.08 5.59 34.77
CA VAL A 105 -3.32 6.77 35.60
C VAL A 105 -4.71 7.29 35.30
N THR A 106 -5.61 7.21 36.29
CA THR A 106 -6.92 7.83 36.23
C THR A 106 -6.86 9.20 36.88
N THR A 107 -7.17 10.25 36.12
CA THR A 107 -7.32 11.60 36.66
C THR A 107 -8.80 11.90 36.85
N ARG A 108 -9.17 12.36 38.06
CA ARG A 108 -10.51 12.87 38.34
C ARG A 108 -10.58 14.33 37.97
N GLY A 109 -11.47 14.66 37.03
CA GLY A 109 -11.81 16.01 36.65
C GLY A 109 -12.50 16.79 37.78
N GLN A 110 -12.84 18.04 37.47
CA GLN A 110 -13.49 18.96 38.41
C GLN A 110 -14.96 18.59 38.68
N ASP A 111 -15.53 17.71 37.85
CA ASP A 111 -16.86 17.12 37.96
C ASP A 111 -16.75 15.63 38.34
N PHE A 112 -17.71 15.12 39.13
CA PHE A 112 -17.76 13.73 39.60
C PHE A 112 -17.92 12.68 38.48
N ASN A 113 -18.13 13.11 37.23
CA ASN A 113 -18.39 12.25 36.07
C ASN A 113 -17.37 12.44 34.93
N ASP A 114 -16.27 13.17 35.16
CA ASP A 114 -15.19 13.36 34.19
C ASP A 114 -13.96 12.58 34.68
N GLU A 115 -13.99 11.26 34.50
CA GLU A 115 -12.84 10.38 34.77
C GLU A 115 -12.07 10.20 33.46
N LYS A 116 -10.76 10.51 33.47
CA LYS A 116 -9.90 10.36 32.29
C LYS A 116 -8.82 9.32 32.55
N HIS A 117 -8.75 8.34 31.66
CA HIS A 117 -7.78 7.25 31.73
C HIS A 117 -6.62 7.51 30.76
N GLU A 118 -5.40 7.40 31.29
CA GLU A 118 -4.16 7.54 30.56
C GLU A 118 -3.23 6.35 30.87
N TRP A 119 -2.63 5.78 29.84
CA TRP A 119 -1.73 4.64 29.95
C TRP A 119 -0.31 5.02 29.51
N PHE A 120 0.69 4.62 30.29
CA PHE A 120 2.10 4.90 30.04
C PHE A 120 2.94 3.62 30.02
N TYR A 121 3.90 3.54 29.10
CA TYR A 121 4.88 2.45 29.05
C TYR A 121 6.29 2.98 28.79
N GLU A 122 7.28 2.44 29.50
CA GLU A 122 8.66 2.92 29.42
C GLU A 122 9.34 2.48 28.13
N CYS A 123 9.94 3.43 27.42
CA CYS A 123 10.77 3.15 26.27
C CYS A 123 12.21 2.88 26.70
N ARG A 124 12.90 2.00 25.97
CA ARG A 124 14.32 1.64 26.21
C ARG A 124 15.28 2.83 26.11
N CYS A 125 14.85 3.93 25.47
CA CYS A 125 15.64 5.17 25.41
C CYS A 125 15.46 6.07 26.65
N GLY A 126 14.61 5.69 27.60
CA GLY A 126 14.22 6.51 28.75
C GLY A 126 13.07 7.50 28.49
N GLY A 127 12.48 7.47 27.29
CA GLY A 127 11.23 8.17 26.99
C GLY A 127 10.01 7.31 27.32
N GLU A 128 8.83 7.76 26.92
CA GLU A 128 7.56 7.10 27.22
C GLU A 128 6.67 6.92 25.98
N TYR A 129 5.93 5.82 25.97
CA TYR A 129 4.76 5.61 25.12
C TYR A 129 3.53 6.01 25.92
N ARG A 130 2.63 6.79 25.32
CA ARG A 130 1.40 7.27 25.97
C ARG A 130 0.20 6.94 25.11
N MET A 131 -0.85 6.45 25.74
CA MET A 131 -2.18 6.27 25.15
C MET A 131 -3.24 6.88 26.05
N VAL A 132 -4.30 7.42 25.46
CA VAL A 132 -5.51 7.88 26.13
C VAL A 132 -6.70 7.09 25.61
N GLU A 133 -7.82 7.13 26.33
CA GLU A 133 -9.00 6.31 26.01
C GLU A 133 -9.48 6.47 24.55
N GLN A 134 -9.46 7.70 24.04
CA GLN A 134 -9.78 7.99 22.64
C GLN A 134 -8.85 7.27 21.62
N ASP A 135 -7.59 7.00 21.96
CA ASP A 135 -6.71 6.17 21.11
C ASP A 135 -7.26 4.74 20.98
N LEU A 136 -7.75 4.17 22.08
CA LEU A 136 -8.30 2.81 22.11
C LEU A 136 -9.63 2.73 21.38
N GLU A 137 -10.54 3.67 21.64
CA GLU A 137 -11.85 3.74 20.98
C GLU A 137 -11.73 3.94 19.46
N SER A 138 -10.68 4.65 19.02
CA SER A 138 -10.39 4.86 17.59
C SER A 138 -9.67 3.68 16.92
N GLY A 139 -9.39 2.59 17.64
CA GLY A 139 -8.67 1.43 17.11
C GLY A 139 -7.21 1.71 16.81
N ARG A 140 -6.58 2.68 17.49
CA ARG A 140 -5.15 2.94 17.34
C ARG A 140 -4.38 1.94 18.21
N HIS A 141 -3.70 1.02 17.53
CA HIS A 141 -2.84 0.00 18.16
C HIS A 141 -1.35 0.32 18.03
N LEU A 142 -0.96 1.33 17.24
CA LEU A 142 0.44 1.70 17.04
C LEU A 142 0.77 2.96 17.83
N VAL A 143 1.75 2.87 18.73
CA VAL A 143 2.14 3.97 19.62
C VAL A 143 3.62 4.26 19.43
N GLY A 144 3.93 5.51 19.12
CA GLY A 144 5.31 5.99 19.02
C GLY A 144 5.82 6.51 20.35
N CYS A 145 7.11 6.32 20.61
CA CYS A 145 7.79 6.94 21.74
C CYS A 145 7.82 8.46 21.55
N GLN A 146 7.61 9.25 22.62
CA GLN A 146 7.66 10.71 22.54
C GLN A 146 9.08 11.28 22.39
N SER A 147 10.12 10.48 22.61
CA SER A 147 11.53 10.92 22.64
C SER A 147 12.42 10.25 21.60
N CYS A 148 11.91 9.30 20.81
CA CYS A 148 12.66 8.65 19.74
C CYS A 148 11.73 8.22 18.59
N SER A 149 12.24 7.48 17.60
CA SER A 149 11.45 7.00 16.44
C SER A 149 10.92 5.57 16.60
N GLU A 150 11.00 4.99 17.80
CA GLU A 150 10.55 3.62 18.07
C GLU A 150 9.02 3.56 18.16
N VAL A 151 8.44 2.48 17.62
CA VAL A 151 6.99 2.25 17.60
C VAL A 151 6.69 0.84 18.12
N ILE A 152 5.69 0.73 18.99
CA ILE A 152 5.18 -0.54 19.52
C ILE A 152 3.74 -0.78 19.08
N CYS A 153 3.33 -2.04 19.09
CA CYS A 153 1.94 -2.43 18.91
C CYS A 153 1.33 -2.77 20.26
N VAL A 154 0.20 -2.16 20.59
CA VAL A 154 -0.50 -2.33 21.86
C VAL A 154 -1.73 -3.20 21.64
N GLY A 155 -1.76 -4.33 22.34
CA GLY A 155 -2.92 -5.23 22.38
C GLY A 155 -3.89 -4.82 23.47
N TYR A 156 -5.16 -4.64 23.11
CA TYR A 156 -6.26 -4.44 24.05
C TYR A 156 -7.52 -5.13 23.51
N GLU A 157 -8.35 -5.64 24.41
CA GLU A 157 -9.68 -6.14 24.07
C GLU A 157 -10.68 -5.00 24.26
N LEU A 158 -11.39 -4.62 23.19
CA LEU A 158 -12.52 -3.71 23.30
C LEU A 158 -13.68 -4.51 23.90
N VAL A 159 -14.10 -4.14 25.11
CA VAL A 159 -15.35 -4.66 25.67
C VAL A 159 -16.49 -3.94 24.96
N GLU A 160 -17.23 -4.66 24.13
CA GLU A 160 -18.47 -4.15 23.53
C GLU A 160 -19.51 -3.96 24.65
N ASP A 161 -20.04 -2.73 24.80
CA ASP A 161 -21.18 -2.40 25.68
C ASP A 161 -22.52 -2.90 25.09
#